data_AF-A0AAV5BKJ0-F1
#
_entry.id   AF-A0AAV5BKJ0-F1
#
_cell.length_a   1.000
_cell.length_b   1.000
_cell.length_c   1.000
_cell.angle_alpha   90.00
_cell.angle_beta   90.00
_cell.angle_gamma   90.00
#
_symmetry.space_group_name_H-M   'P 1'
#
loop_
_entity.id
_entity.type
_entity.pdbx_description
1 polymer ?
#
loop_
_entity_poly.entity_id
_entity_poly.type
_entity_poly.pdbx_seq_one_letter_code
_entity_poly.pdbx_strand_id
1 'polypeptide(L)'
;MATLAKHLILCSSATTSSSHSPRRRRPLPPSATGGPDKQSAAPPSATRRLVVAASTALAALAARRPAAPPPAIAAEAAAVPVVPTPPGTVPRWGTRSYVRERFFEKALSTEEAAARIRQTAEGMRTLRPMLETMSWKYVLFYVRLKAKYLDLDLTTAMDGVPGARRPDYVRVANELVDNMTEFERFVRTPKVYESYLYYEKTLKSLDDVAEFLA
;
A
#
# COMPACT_ATOMS: atom_id res chain seq x y z
N MET A 1 5.75 -68.46 -0.66
CA MET A 1 5.17 -69.51 -1.51
C MET A 1 3.71 -69.18 -1.78
N ALA A 2 3.28 -69.21 -3.05
CA ALA A 2 1.88 -69.25 -3.56
C ALA A 2 0.81 -68.34 -2.89
N THR A 3 0.43 -67.18 -3.45
CA THR A 3 -0.58 -66.97 -4.54
C THR A 3 -2.03 -67.39 -4.22
N LEU A 4 -2.95 -66.41 -4.17
CA LEU A 4 -3.96 -66.22 -5.25
C LEU A 4 -4.78 -64.93 -5.07
N ALA A 5 -4.78 -64.08 -6.10
CA ALA A 5 -5.69 -62.95 -6.24
C ALA A 5 -6.77 -63.26 -7.30
N LYS A 6 -8.03 -63.00 -6.97
CA LYS A 6 -9.26 -63.10 -7.79
C LYS A 6 -10.30 -62.23 -7.06
N HIS A 7 -11.04 -61.29 -7.65
CA HIS A 7 -11.39 -61.06 -9.05
C HIS A 7 -11.25 -59.58 -9.46
N LEU A 8 -10.79 -59.35 -10.70
CA LEU A 8 -11.04 -58.13 -11.48
C LEU A 8 -12.06 -58.47 -12.57
N ILE A 9 -13.13 -57.67 -12.68
CA ILE A 9 -14.04 -57.64 -13.83
C ILE A 9 -14.31 -56.14 -14.09
N LEU A 10 -13.65 -55.51 -15.06
CA LEU A 10 -13.99 -55.46 -16.49
C LEU A 10 -15.39 -54.88 -16.78
N CYS A 11 -15.47 -53.55 -16.84
CA CYS A 11 -16.40 -52.83 -17.71
C CYS A 11 -15.63 -51.71 -18.43
N SER A 12 -15.35 -51.93 -19.72
CA SER A 12 -14.81 -50.91 -20.62
C SER A 12 -15.70 -50.82 -21.85
N SER A 13 -16.23 -49.63 -22.13
CA SER A 13 -16.76 -49.26 -23.45
C SER A 13 -16.68 -47.74 -23.62
N ALA A 14 -16.10 -47.30 -24.74
CA ALA A 14 -15.97 -45.90 -25.14
C ALA A 14 -17.38 -45.29 -25.44
N THR A 15 -17.58 -44.01 -25.76
CA THR A 15 -16.77 -43.13 -26.62
C THR A 15 -17.22 -41.66 -26.51
N THR A 16 -16.34 -40.72 -26.90
CA THR A 16 -16.68 -39.40 -27.48
C THR A 16 -17.50 -38.39 -26.66
N SER A 17 -16.86 -37.30 -26.21
CA SER A 17 -17.22 -35.95 -26.68
C SER A 17 -16.13 -34.92 -26.36
N SER A 18 -15.63 -34.25 -27.41
CA SER A 18 -14.65 -33.17 -27.29
C SER A 18 -15.36 -31.81 -27.17
N SER A 19 -15.42 -31.22 -25.97
CA SER A 19 -15.97 -29.88 -25.77
C SER A 19 -14.96 -28.80 -26.20
N HIS A 20 -15.16 -28.25 -27.40
CA HIS A 20 -14.29 -27.26 -28.02
C HIS A 20 -14.58 -25.85 -27.45
N SER A 21 -13.59 -25.21 -26.80
CA SER A 21 -13.75 -23.85 -26.23
C SER A 21 -13.67 -22.76 -27.30
N PRO A 22 -14.73 -21.95 -27.55
CA PRO A 22 -14.66 -20.88 -28.52
C PRO A 22 -13.91 -19.66 -27.96
N ARG A 23 -12.73 -19.35 -28.51
CA ARG A 23 -12.06 -18.06 -28.29
C ARG A 23 -12.98 -16.93 -28.75
N ARG A 24 -13.47 -16.09 -27.82
CA ARG A 24 -14.11 -14.81 -28.13
C ARG A 24 -13.14 -13.92 -28.93
N ARG A 25 -13.33 -13.85 -30.25
CA ARG A 25 -12.70 -12.83 -31.09
C ARG A 25 -13.39 -11.49 -30.86
N ARG A 26 -12.59 -10.46 -30.61
CA ARG A 26 -13.02 -9.06 -30.45
C ARG A 26 -13.28 -8.47 -31.84
N PRO A 27 -14.46 -7.89 -32.15
CA PRO A 27 -14.66 -7.18 -33.40
C PRO A 27 -13.85 -5.88 -33.41
N LEU A 28 -13.21 -5.57 -34.54
CA LEU A 28 -12.67 -4.25 -34.85
C LEU A 28 -13.75 -3.41 -35.56
N PRO A 29 -13.83 -2.09 -35.35
CA PRO A 29 -14.78 -1.22 -36.04
C PRO A 29 -14.29 -0.87 -37.47
N PRO A 30 -15.17 -0.83 -38.48
CA PRO A 30 -14.85 -0.27 -39.79
C PRO A 30 -14.92 1.27 -39.80
N SER A 31 -14.04 1.89 -40.58
CA SER A 31 -13.93 3.34 -40.79
C SER A 31 -14.87 3.87 -41.90
N ALA A 32 -15.05 5.20 -41.95
CA ALA A 32 -16.15 5.89 -42.63
C ALA A 32 -16.03 6.10 -44.16
N THR A 33 -17.20 6.21 -44.83
CA THR A 33 -17.51 6.92 -46.11
C THR A 33 -19.05 7.00 -46.24
N GLY A 34 -19.73 8.03 -46.79
CA GLY A 34 -19.26 9.36 -47.20
C GLY A 34 -19.99 9.99 -48.40
N GLY A 35 -21.27 10.39 -48.30
CA GLY A 35 -22.00 11.11 -49.38
C GLY A 35 -23.50 11.38 -49.12
N PRO A 36 -24.18 12.32 -49.84
CA PRO A 36 -25.34 13.06 -49.32
C PRO A 36 -26.63 13.07 -50.18
N ASP A 37 -27.76 13.52 -49.61
CA ASP A 37 -28.80 14.44 -50.16
C ASP A 37 -29.96 14.61 -49.12
N LYS A 38 -30.32 15.83 -48.67
CA LYS A 38 -31.33 16.79 -49.18
C LYS A 38 -32.81 16.30 -49.16
N GLN A 39 -33.85 17.10 -48.85
CA GLN A 39 -34.00 18.44 -48.20
C GLN A 39 -35.51 18.77 -48.04
N SER A 40 -35.98 19.28 -46.89
CA SER A 40 -37.22 20.10 -46.69
C SER A 40 -37.50 20.32 -45.19
N ALA A 41 -38.19 21.36 -44.70
CA ALA A 41 -38.32 22.78 -45.09
C ALA A 41 -38.98 23.50 -43.87
N ALA A 42 -38.60 24.75 -43.56
CA ALA A 42 -39.16 25.52 -42.43
C ALA A 42 -40.42 26.32 -42.82
N PRO A 43 -41.14 26.92 -41.86
CA PRO A 43 -40.87 28.34 -41.57
C PRO A 43 -40.84 28.71 -40.06
N PRO A 44 -40.31 29.90 -39.70
CA PRO A 44 -40.12 30.31 -38.30
C PRO A 44 -41.30 31.13 -37.75
N SER A 45 -41.33 31.30 -36.42
CA SER A 45 -42.11 32.35 -35.75
C SER A 45 -41.32 32.94 -34.59
N ALA A 46 -41.54 34.23 -34.34
CA ALA A 46 -40.51 35.10 -33.78
C ALA A 46 -40.95 35.81 -32.49
N THR A 47 -39.95 36.25 -31.73
CA THR A 47 -39.96 37.48 -30.92
C THR A 47 -40.99 37.60 -29.79
N ARG A 48 -40.47 37.60 -28.56
CA ARG A 48 -40.55 38.81 -27.73
C ARG A 48 -39.26 39.04 -26.93
N ARG A 49 -38.70 40.23 -27.08
CA ARG A 49 -37.57 40.78 -26.30
C ARG A 49 -38.13 41.69 -25.20
N LEU A 50 -37.40 41.81 -24.09
CA LEU A 50 -37.13 43.03 -23.30
C LEU A 50 -36.11 42.61 -22.20
N VAL A 51 -34.88 43.13 -22.03
CA VAL A 51 -34.17 44.40 -22.30
C VAL A 51 -34.31 45.45 -21.18
N VAL A 52 -33.14 45.89 -20.65
CA VAL A 52 -32.88 47.05 -19.75
C VAL A 52 -33.38 46.86 -18.28
N ALA A 53 -32.72 47.34 -17.21
CA ALA A 53 -31.54 48.22 -16.99
C ALA A 53 -30.53 47.52 -16.04
N ALA A 54 -29.20 47.65 -16.10
CA ALA A 54 -28.30 48.82 -16.20
C ALA A 54 -27.94 49.49 -14.85
N SER A 55 -26.70 49.21 -14.39
CA SER A 55 -25.70 50.19 -13.86
C SER A 55 -25.97 50.81 -12.46
N THR A 56 -25.02 51.35 -11.68
CA THR A 56 -23.54 51.58 -11.64
C THR A 56 -23.05 51.21 -10.20
N ALA A 57 -21.78 51.20 -9.75
CA ALA A 57 -20.58 52.04 -9.97
C ALA A 57 -19.32 51.21 -9.56
N LEU A 58 -18.16 51.35 -10.22
CA LEU A 58 -17.05 52.28 -9.92
C LEU A 58 -16.59 52.26 -8.43
N ALA A 59 -15.29 52.21 -8.09
CA ALA A 59 -14.09 52.29 -8.92
C ALA A 59 -12.88 51.59 -8.25
N ALA A 60 -11.90 51.19 -9.06
CA ALA A 60 -10.56 50.89 -8.57
C ALA A 60 -9.77 52.21 -8.39
N LEU A 61 -9.00 52.34 -7.30
CA LEU A 61 -7.91 53.30 -7.23
C LEU A 61 -6.71 52.72 -6.47
N ALA A 62 -5.76 52.16 -7.22
CA ALA A 62 -4.41 51.94 -6.72
C ALA A 62 -3.57 53.19 -7.03
N ALA A 63 -2.90 53.78 -6.02
CA ALA A 63 -1.57 54.40 -6.14
C ALA A 63 -1.07 55.03 -4.82
N ARG A 64 0.27 55.01 -4.68
CA ARG A 64 1.13 55.66 -3.64
C ARG A 64 1.17 54.96 -2.27
N ARG A 65 2.34 54.75 -1.65
CA ARG A 65 3.76 54.68 -2.13
C ARG A 65 4.54 53.93 -1.01
N PRO A 66 5.73 53.33 -1.25
CA PRO A 66 6.37 52.47 -0.26
C PRO A 66 7.21 53.25 0.77
N ALA A 67 7.39 52.66 1.96
CA ALA A 67 8.43 53.04 2.91
C ALA A 67 9.76 52.32 2.56
N ALA A 68 10.88 52.97 2.85
CA ALA A 68 12.22 52.56 2.43
C ALA A 68 12.86 51.48 3.35
N PRO A 69 13.87 50.73 2.86
CA PRO A 69 14.55 49.71 3.65
C PRO A 69 15.69 50.28 4.52
N PRO A 70 15.92 49.74 5.74
CA PRO A 70 17.19 49.86 6.44
C PRO A 70 18.26 48.88 5.86
N PRO A 71 19.57 49.14 6.07
CA PRO A 71 20.64 48.52 5.30
C PRO A 71 21.02 47.09 5.73
N ALA A 72 21.77 46.42 4.85
CA ALA A 72 22.26 45.06 5.02
C ALA A 72 23.18 44.89 6.25
N ILE A 73 22.90 43.86 7.04
CA ILE A 73 23.89 43.15 7.84
C ILE A 73 24.25 41.85 7.12
N ALA A 74 25.55 41.68 6.85
CA ALA A 74 26.12 40.49 6.24
C ALA A 74 26.42 39.43 7.30
N ALA A 75 26.56 38.16 6.86
CA ALA A 75 26.97 36.99 7.66
C ALA A 75 26.00 36.66 8.83
N GLU A 76 25.49 35.45 8.98
CA GLU A 76 26.24 34.20 9.04
C GLU A 76 25.35 33.07 8.49
N ALA A 77 25.90 32.17 7.68
CA ALA A 77 25.23 30.92 7.35
C ALA A 77 25.29 29.98 8.56
N ALA A 78 24.42 30.19 9.54
CA ALA A 78 24.33 29.38 10.74
C ALA A 78 23.98 27.94 10.37
N ALA A 79 25.00 27.10 10.24
CA ALA A 79 24.87 25.67 10.11
C ALA A 79 24.05 25.15 11.29
N VAL A 80 22.88 24.58 11.02
CA VAL A 80 22.08 23.91 12.04
C VAL A 80 22.96 22.81 12.65
N PRO A 81 23.31 22.89 13.95
CA PRO A 81 24.14 21.85 14.55
C PRO A 81 23.36 20.54 14.51
N VAL A 82 23.93 19.55 13.83
CA VAL A 82 23.42 18.18 13.87
C VAL A 82 23.60 17.67 15.29
N VAL A 83 22.52 17.72 16.07
CA VAL A 83 22.49 17.12 17.42
C VAL A 83 22.78 15.62 17.26
N PRO A 84 23.83 15.08 17.91
CA PRO A 84 24.02 13.64 17.93
C PRO A 84 22.81 13.02 18.63
N THR A 85 22.09 12.16 17.91
CA THR A 85 20.85 11.55 18.40
C THR A 85 21.17 10.62 19.58
N PRO A 86 20.36 10.64 20.65
CA PRO A 86 20.61 9.78 21.80
C PRO A 86 20.49 8.30 21.41
N PRO A 87 21.30 7.41 22.03
CA PRO A 87 21.23 5.97 21.79
C PRO A 87 19.83 5.46 22.15
N GLY A 88 19.16 4.80 21.21
CA GLY A 88 17.75 4.41 21.31
C GLY A 88 16.82 5.04 20.26
N THR A 89 17.32 5.89 19.35
CA THR A 89 16.51 6.49 18.29
C THR A 89 16.57 5.69 16.98
N VAL A 90 15.44 5.14 16.52
CA VAL A 90 15.30 4.52 15.18
C VAL A 90 14.12 5.14 14.44
N PRO A 91 14.24 5.52 13.14
CA PRO A 91 15.41 5.88 12.32
C PRO A 91 15.40 7.39 11.94
N ARG A 92 16.50 8.11 11.69
CA ARG A 92 17.58 8.00 10.67
C ARG A 92 17.17 8.31 9.20
N TRP A 93 15.89 8.41 8.86
CA TRP A 93 15.45 8.70 7.47
C TRP A 93 15.25 10.19 7.22
N GLY A 94 16.00 10.75 6.27
CA GLY A 94 15.72 12.06 5.68
C GLY A 94 14.62 11.98 4.61
N THR A 95 14.18 13.13 4.10
CA THR A 95 12.97 13.24 3.24
C THR A 95 13.11 12.66 1.81
N ARG A 96 14.11 11.80 1.50
CA ARG A 96 14.44 11.47 0.08
C ARG A 96 14.86 10.03 -0.22
N SER A 97 14.05 9.44 -1.11
CA SER A 97 14.31 8.29 -1.99
C SER A 97 14.34 6.89 -1.34
N TYR A 98 13.17 6.23 -1.36
CA TYR A 98 12.98 4.82 -0.99
C TYR A 98 13.94 3.82 -1.66
N VAL A 99 14.44 4.13 -2.85
CA VAL A 99 15.43 3.29 -3.56
C VAL A 99 16.78 3.33 -2.83
N ARG A 100 17.18 4.49 -2.29
CA ARG A 100 18.42 4.65 -1.53
C ARG A 100 18.35 3.87 -0.22
N GLU A 101 17.28 4.07 0.54
CA GLU A 101 17.03 3.37 1.81
C GLU A 101 17.04 1.84 1.68
N ARG A 102 16.44 1.28 0.61
CA ARG A 102 16.27 -0.17 0.45
C ARG A 102 17.49 -0.89 -0.16
N PHE A 103 18.27 -0.21 -1.01
CA PHE A 103 19.31 -0.86 -1.82
C PHE A 103 20.72 -0.28 -1.67
N PHE A 104 20.87 0.95 -1.17
CA PHE A 104 22.16 1.67 -1.17
C PHE A 104 22.62 2.14 0.22
N GLU A 105 21.78 2.05 1.24
CA GLU A 105 22.22 2.22 2.63
C GLU A 105 22.77 0.92 3.21
N LYS A 106 23.76 1.05 4.09
CA LYS A 106 24.26 -0.08 4.88
C LYS A 106 23.10 -0.68 5.69
N ALA A 107 23.01 -2.01 5.70
CA ALA A 107 22.11 -2.74 6.58
C ALA A 107 22.20 -2.21 8.02
N LEU A 108 21.04 -2.16 8.70
CA LEU A 108 20.94 -1.78 10.12
C LEU A 108 21.82 -2.70 10.97
N SER A 109 22.18 -2.26 12.17
CA SER A 109 22.71 -3.22 13.15
C SER A 109 21.62 -4.25 13.52
N THR A 110 22.04 -5.43 13.97
CA THR A 110 21.13 -6.48 14.45
C THR A 110 20.20 -5.97 15.57
N GLU A 111 20.74 -5.14 16.46
CA GLU A 111 20.02 -4.49 17.55
C GLU A 111 19.05 -3.39 17.07
N GLU A 112 19.45 -2.57 16.09
CA GLU A 112 18.58 -1.56 15.46
C GLU A 112 17.40 -2.22 14.74
N ALA A 113 17.62 -3.35 14.06
CA ALA A 113 16.58 -4.14 13.41
C ALA A 113 15.59 -4.72 14.44
N ALA A 114 16.09 -5.31 15.53
CA ALA A 114 15.25 -5.78 16.64
C ALA A 114 14.42 -4.65 17.27
N ALA A 115 15.01 -3.46 17.47
CA ALA A 115 14.28 -2.28 17.94
C ALA A 115 13.20 -1.83 16.93
N ARG A 116 13.44 -1.90 15.62
CA ARG A 116 12.45 -1.58 14.58
C ARG A 116 11.30 -2.60 14.52
N ILE A 117 11.58 -3.88 14.82
CA ILE A 117 10.53 -4.91 14.99
C ILE A 117 9.65 -4.58 16.22
N ARG A 118 10.24 -4.18 17.35
CA ARG A 118 9.47 -3.74 18.55
C ARG A 118 8.60 -2.51 18.25
N GLN A 119 9.13 -1.50 17.56
CA GLN A 119 8.36 -0.33 17.07
C GLN A 119 7.26 -0.71 16.06
N THR A 120 7.43 -1.82 15.34
CA THR A 120 6.41 -2.39 14.46
C THR A 120 5.28 -3.03 15.26
N ALA A 121 5.60 -3.80 16.32
CA ALA A 121 4.63 -4.36 17.26
C ALA A 121 3.82 -3.28 18.00
N GLU A 122 4.46 -2.24 18.52
CA GLU A 122 3.79 -1.05 19.08
C GLU A 122 2.86 -0.39 18.05
N GLY A 123 3.32 -0.23 16.82
CA GLY A 123 2.52 0.27 15.71
C GLY A 123 1.25 -0.54 15.48
N MET A 124 1.37 -1.87 15.43
CA MET A 124 0.24 -2.77 15.25
C MET A 124 -0.75 -2.68 16.43
N ARG A 125 -0.30 -2.44 17.66
CA ARG A 125 -1.22 -2.17 18.79
C ARG A 125 -2.08 -0.92 18.58
N THR A 126 -1.56 0.13 17.95
CA THR A 126 -2.35 1.35 17.64
C THR A 126 -3.44 1.15 16.60
N LEU A 127 -3.47 0.01 15.90
CA LEU A 127 -4.40 -0.28 14.82
C LEU A 127 -5.78 -0.79 15.30
N ARG A 128 -5.90 -1.22 16.56
CA ARG A 128 -7.16 -1.67 17.16
C ARG A 128 -8.36 -0.71 16.95
N PRO A 129 -8.29 0.59 17.33
CA PRO A 129 -9.42 1.51 17.12
C PRO A 129 -9.75 1.73 15.63
N MET A 130 -8.79 1.53 14.72
CA MET A 130 -9.04 1.62 13.28
C MET A 130 -9.82 0.41 12.74
N LEU A 131 -9.66 -0.78 13.34
CA LEU A 131 -10.52 -1.94 13.08
C LEU A 131 -11.92 -1.75 13.70
N GLU A 132 -12.00 -1.25 14.94
CA GLU A 132 -13.27 -1.02 15.65
C GLU A 132 -14.16 -0.01 14.93
N THR A 133 -13.57 1.02 14.33
CA THR A 133 -14.25 2.01 13.46
C THR A 133 -14.45 1.54 12.02
N MET A 134 -14.12 0.29 11.67
CA MET A 134 -14.25 -0.31 10.33
C MET A 134 -13.56 0.52 9.22
N SER A 135 -12.45 1.17 9.56
CA SER A 135 -11.74 2.13 8.70
C SER A 135 -10.80 1.44 7.69
N TRP A 136 -11.28 0.39 7.02
CA TRP A 136 -10.52 -0.60 6.23
C TRP A 136 -9.41 -0.03 5.34
N LYS A 137 -9.66 1.10 4.67
CA LYS A 137 -8.69 1.72 3.77
C LYS A 137 -7.47 2.28 4.53
N TYR A 138 -7.68 2.84 5.71
CA TYR A 138 -6.60 3.30 6.59
C TYR A 138 -5.84 2.13 7.21
N VAL A 139 -6.56 1.11 7.69
CA VAL A 139 -6.00 -0.16 8.17
C VAL A 139 -5.06 -0.76 7.11
N LEU A 140 -5.51 -0.88 5.86
CA LEU A 140 -4.72 -1.44 4.76
C LEU A 140 -3.42 -0.66 4.48
N PHE A 141 -3.48 0.67 4.46
CA PHE A 141 -2.29 1.50 4.27
C PHE A 141 -1.34 1.42 5.47
N TYR A 142 -1.88 1.36 6.69
CA TYR A 142 -1.08 1.27 7.91
C TYR A 142 -0.31 -0.06 8.01
N VAL A 143 -0.99 -1.19 7.77
CA VAL A 143 -0.36 -2.52 7.74
C VAL A 143 0.77 -2.55 6.72
N ARG A 144 0.54 -2.03 5.51
CA ARG A 144 1.57 -1.97 4.46
C ARG A 144 2.75 -1.06 4.81
N LEU A 145 2.50 0.08 5.47
CA LEU A 145 3.54 0.97 5.94
C LEU A 145 4.45 0.27 6.96
N LYS A 146 3.86 -0.51 7.87
CA LYS A 146 4.56 -1.28 8.91
C LYS A 146 5.26 -2.53 8.37
N ALA A 147 4.65 -3.27 7.45
CA ALA A 147 5.23 -4.45 6.83
C ALA A 147 6.39 -4.14 5.86
N LYS A 148 6.46 -2.91 5.30
CA LYS A 148 7.37 -2.53 4.19
C LYS A 148 8.84 -2.92 4.35
N TYR A 149 9.37 -2.84 5.57
CA TYR A 149 10.77 -3.17 5.88
C TYR A 149 10.92 -4.44 6.73
N LEU A 150 9.82 -5.10 7.10
CA LEU A 150 9.81 -6.21 8.06
C LEU A 150 10.65 -7.41 7.57
N ASP A 151 10.57 -7.78 6.29
CA ASP A 151 11.39 -8.86 5.72
C ASP A 151 12.90 -8.57 5.84
N LEU A 152 13.29 -7.31 5.63
CA LEU A 152 14.68 -6.87 5.76
C LEU A 152 15.11 -6.84 7.23
N ASP A 153 14.24 -6.43 8.14
CA ASP A 153 14.50 -6.49 9.58
C ASP A 153 14.66 -7.93 10.08
N LEU A 154 13.76 -8.83 9.69
CA LEU A 154 13.79 -10.22 10.11
C LEU A 154 15.05 -10.94 9.61
N THR A 155 15.45 -10.69 8.36
CA THR A 155 16.71 -11.23 7.80
C THR A 155 17.95 -10.62 8.44
N THR A 156 17.96 -9.32 8.74
CA THR A 156 19.08 -8.65 9.43
C THR A 156 19.21 -9.13 10.89
N ALA A 157 18.10 -9.27 11.62
CA ALA A 157 18.09 -9.74 12.99
C ALA A 157 18.55 -11.22 13.12
N MET A 158 18.33 -12.04 12.09
CA MET A 158 18.81 -13.44 12.03
C MET A 158 20.33 -13.55 12.20
N ASP A 159 21.11 -12.57 11.74
CA ASP A 159 22.57 -12.60 11.85
C ASP A 159 23.03 -12.52 13.32
N GLY A 160 22.27 -11.85 14.19
CA GLY A 160 22.50 -11.82 15.63
C GLY A 160 22.09 -13.09 16.37
N VAL A 161 21.30 -13.98 15.74
CA VAL A 161 20.82 -15.22 16.37
C VAL A 161 21.90 -16.32 16.32
N PRO A 162 22.20 -16.99 17.46
CA PRO A 162 23.12 -18.13 17.50
C PRO A 162 22.71 -19.24 16.54
N GLY A 163 23.69 -19.82 15.81
CA GLY A 163 23.44 -20.78 14.73
C GLY A 163 22.48 -21.93 15.06
N ALA A 164 22.57 -22.47 16.28
CA ALA A 164 21.70 -23.55 16.76
C ALA A 164 20.22 -23.16 16.89
N ARG A 165 19.91 -21.89 17.16
CA ARG A 165 18.54 -21.36 17.33
C ARG A 165 17.93 -20.79 16.04
N ARG A 166 18.72 -20.63 14.97
CA ARG A 166 18.24 -20.11 13.67
C ARG A 166 17.05 -20.88 13.06
N PRO A 167 16.92 -22.22 13.10
CA PRO A 167 15.74 -22.88 12.54
C PRO A 167 14.45 -22.55 13.29
N ASP A 168 14.50 -22.40 14.62
CA ASP A 168 13.34 -21.96 15.41
C ASP A 168 12.96 -20.50 15.10
N TYR A 169 13.97 -19.62 14.97
CA TYR A 169 13.75 -18.24 14.54
C TYR A 169 13.03 -18.17 13.19
N VAL A 170 13.50 -18.92 12.19
CA VAL A 170 12.90 -18.95 10.84
C VAL A 170 11.45 -19.45 10.90
N ARG A 171 11.12 -20.42 11.75
CA ARG A 171 9.74 -20.88 11.95
C ARG A 171 8.84 -19.74 12.45
N VAL A 172 9.23 -19.05 13.52
CA VAL A 172 8.43 -17.97 14.13
C VAL A 172 8.34 -16.75 13.19
N ALA A 173 9.44 -16.39 12.51
CA ALA A 173 9.48 -15.32 11.53
C ALA A 173 8.58 -15.59 10.31
N ASN A 174 8.54 -16.82 9.80
CA ASN A 174 7.63 -17.20 8.72
C ASN A 174 6.16 -17.13 9.17
N GLU A 175 5.84 -17.63 10.38
CA GLU A 175 4.49 -17.53 10.94
C GLU A 175 4.02 -16.07 11.10
N LEU A 176 4.93 -15.16 11.45
CA LEU A 176 4.65 -13.71 11.45
C LEU A 176 4.31 -13.20 10.04
N VAL A 177 5.12 -13.50 9.03
CA VAL A 177 4.91 -13.05 7.64
C VAL A 177 3.60 -13.62 7.06
N ASP A 178 3.29 -14.88 7.34
CA ASP A 178 2.05 -15.54 6.91
C ASP A 178 0.82 -14.90 7.58
N ASN A 179 0.86 -14.69 8.90
CA ASN A 179 -0.22 -14.02 9.63
C ASN A 179 -0.44 -12.58 9.14
N MET A 180 0.63 -11.83 8.84
CA MET A 180 0.55 -10.47 8.28
C MET A 180 -0.06 -10.47 6.87
N THR A 181 0.27 -11.48 6.05
CA THR A 181 -0.24 -11.65 4.69
C THR A 181 -1.74 -11.97 4.69
N GLU A 182 -2.19 -12.91 5.53
CA GLU A 182 -3.61 -13.21 5.68
C GLU A 182 -4.37 -12.04 6.33
N PHE A 183 -3.76 -11.32 7.28
CA PHE A 183 -4.37 -10.10 7.82
C PHE A 183 -4.61 -9.04 6.72
N GLU A 184 -3.61 -8.76 5.86
CA GLU A 184 -3.80 -7.85 4.71
C GLU A 184 -4.89 -8.36 3.74
N ARG A 185 -5.00 -9.68 3.58
CA ARG A 185 -6.02 -10.32 2.73
C ARG A 185 -7.44 -10.09 3.28
N PHE A 186 -7.68 -10.27 4.57
CA PHE A 186 -9.00 -10.03 5.20
C PHE A 186 -9.33 -8.55 5.38
N VAL A 187 -8.33 -7.67 5.52
CA VAL A 187 -8.54 -6.22 5.48
C VAL A 187 -8.90 -5.74 4.07
N ARG A 188 -8.31 -6.34 3.02
CA ARG A 188 -8.61 -6.02 1.61
C ARG A 188 -10.03 -6.42 1.20
N THR A 189 -10.52 -7.56 1.68
CA THR A 189 -11.90 -8.02 1.48
C THR A 189 -12.60 -7.98 2.84
N PRO A 190 -13.28 -6.88 3.22
CA PRO A 190 -13.54 -6.48 4.60
C PRO A 190 -14.36 -7.49 5.39
N LYS A 191 -13.66 -8.49 5.93
CA LYS A 191 -14.20 -9.60 6.69
C LYS A 191 -13.94 -9.33 8.15
N VAL A 192 -14.97 -8.87 8.86
CA VAL A 192 -14.84 -8.37 10.23
C VAL A 192 -14.19 -9.39 11.14
N TYR A 193 -14.79 -10.58 11.27
CA TYR A 193 -14.34 -11.62 12.20
C TYR A 193 -12.92 -12.12 11.87
N GLU A 194 -12.66 -12.50 10.62
CA GLU A 194 -11.34 -12.98 10.21
C GLU A 194 -10.26 -11.90 10.35
N SER A 195 -10.58 -10.62 10.12
CA SER A 195 -9.63 -9.52 10.34
C SER A 195 -9.23 -9.40 11.81
N TYR A 196 -10.18 -9.49 12.75
CA TYR A 196 -9.85 -9.49 14.19
C TYR A 196 -9.05 -10.73 14.61
N LEU A 197 -9.43 -11.91 14.13
CA LEU A 197 -8.73 -13.15 14.43
C LEU A 197 -7.27 -13.09 13.97
N TYR A 198 -7.02 -12.63 12.75
CA TYR A 198 -5.66 -12.50 12.23
C TYR A 198 -4.91 -11.31 12.84
N TYR A 199 -5.59 -10.23 13.21
CA TYR A 199 -5.00 -9.14 13.99
C TYR A 199 -4.41 -9.65 15.31
N GLU A 200 -5.18 -10.39 16.11
CA GLU A 200 -4.69 -10.96 17.37
C GLU A 200 -3.56 -11.98 17.17
N LYS A 201 -3.60 -12.77 16.09
CA LYS A 201 -2.48 -13.65 15.71
C LYS A 201 -1.22 -12.86 15.35
N THR A 202 -1.32 -11.79 14.55
CA THR A 202 -0.16 -10.95 14.20
C THR A 202 0.48 -10.29 15.41
N LEU A 203 -0.32 -9.88 16.42
CA LEU A 203 0.23 -9.34 17.66
C LEU A 203 1.01 -10.40 18.44
N LYS A 204 0.46 -11.62 18.57
CA LYS A 204 1.15 -12.74 19.23
C LYS A 204 2.46 -13.08 18.53
N SER A 205 2.45 -13.30 17.21
CA SER A 205 3.67 -13.62 16.47
C SER A 205 4.70 -12.49 16.42
N LEU A 206 4.28 -11.22 16.53
CA LEU A 206 5.19 -10.09 16.73
C LEU A 206 5.86 -10.12 18.11
N ASP A 207 5.10 -10.47 19.15
CA ASP A 207 5.62 -10.60 20.51
C ASP A 207 6.52 -11.84 20.65
N ASP A 208 6.18 -12.96 20.01
CA ASP A 208 7.02 -14.17 19.96
C ASP A 208 8.38 -13.89 19.28
N VAL A 209 8.40 -13.14 18.17
CA VAL A 209 9.65 -12.68 17.54
C VAL A 209 10.40 -11.69 18.44
N ALA A 210 9.70 -10.77 19.09
CA ALA A 210 10.32 -9.76 19.96
C ALA A 210 10.96 -10.36 21.23
N GLU A 211 10.33 -11.39 21.82
CA GLU A 211 10.88 -12.19 22.92
C GLU A 211 12.06 -13.04 22.45
N PHE A 212 11.99 -13.63 21.26
CA PHE A 212 13.10 -14.40 20.72
C PHE A 212 14.36 -13.56 20.48
N LEU A 213 14.19 -12.27 20.17
CA LEU A 213 15.23 -11.25 19.95
C LEU A 213 15.54 -10.40 21.21
N ALA A 214 15.09 -10.82 22.40
CA ALA A 214 15.40 -10.17 23.69
C ALA A 214 16.62 -10.82 24.37
#